data_AF-A0A261KJU9-F1
#
_entry.id   AF-A0A261KJU9-F1
#
_cell.length_a   1.000
_cell.length_b   1.000
_cell.length_c   1.000
_cell.angle_alpha   90.00
_cell.angle_beta   90.00
_cell.angle_gamma   90.00
#
_symmetry.space_group_name_H-M   'P 1'
#
loop_
_entity.id
_entity.type
_entity.pdbx_description
1 polymer ?
#
loop_
_entity_poly.entity_id
_entity_poly.type
_entity_poly.pdbx_seq_one_letter_code
_entity_poly.pdbx_strand_id
1 'polypeptide(L)'
;MTEFDGVFNLSVKALDWLMEWNTEAEIASSISKTAQKVVEKLIATPGMTMAHSRDFSRARRLFTLKDGTTVKVLTNPVGVNHVFLADSKEKMIFGGYVGWVHNENFNEALNDIKKEFS
;
A
#
# COMPACT_ATOMS: atom_id res chain seq x y z
N MET A 1 -17.19 15.00 -13.29
CA MET A 1 -17.25 14.61 -11.87
C MET A 1 -18.19 13.43 -11.82
N THR A 2 -17.65 12.24 -12.01
CA THR A 2 -18.45 11.02 -12.14
C THR A 2 -18.60 10.42 -10.75
N GLU A 3 -19.84 10.21 -10.31
CA GLU A 3 -20.21 9.52 -9.09
C GLU A 3 -19.70 8.07 -9.15
N PHE A 4 -18.63 7.77 -8.41
CA PHE A 4 -18.13 6.41 -8.11
C PHE A 4 -18.66 5.92 -6.75
N ASP A 5 -19.79 6.45 -6.30
CA ASP A 5 -20.38 6.20 -4.99
C ASP A 5 -21.05 4.82 -4.94
N GLY A 6 -20.29 3.75 -4.69
CA GLY A 6 -20.89 2.49 -4.23
C GLY A 6 -20.11 1.19 -4.46
N VAL A 7 -19.06 1.19 -5.28
CA VAL A 7 -18.32 -0.07 -5.58
C VAL A 7 -17.15 -0.28 -4.62
N PHE A 8 -16.56 0.81 -4.11
CA PHE A 8 -15.37 0.78 -3.27
C PHE A 8 -15.60 1.55 -1.96
N ASN A 9 -15.21 0.97 -0.84
CA ASN A 9 -15.10 1.71 0.42
C ASN A 9 -13.69 2.33 0.53
N LEU A 10 -13.34 3.12 -0.49
CA LEU A 10 -12.05 3.78 -0.66
C LEU A 10 -12.23 5.28 -0.84
N SER A 11 -11.32 6.07 -0.29
CA SER A 11 -11.16 7.47 -0.61
C SER A 11 -10.75 7.64 -2.08
N VAL A 12 -11.10 8.77 -2.68
CA VAL A 12 -10.71 9.10 -4.07
C VAL A 12 -9.20 8.98 -4.25
N LYS A 13 -8.42 9.47 -3.28
CA LYS A 13 -6.95 9.38 -3.30
C LYS A 13 -6.47 7.93 -3.28
N ALA A 14 -7.10 7.04 -2.51
CA ALA A 14 -6.73 5.63 -2.49
C ALA A 14 -7.08 4.91 -3.79
N LEU A 15 -8.23 5.25 -4.38
CA LEU A 15 -8.60 4.73 -5.68
C LEU A 15 -7.60 5.17 -6.77
N ASP A 16 -7.25 6.45 -6.81
CA ASP A 16 -6.27 7.00 -7.76
C ASP A 16 -4.92 6.27 -7.65
N TRP A 17 -4.48 5.95 -6.43
CA TRP A 17 -3.21 5.25 -6.21
C TRP A 17 -3.25 3.79 -6.59
N LEU A 18 -4.39 3.11 -6.39
CA LEU A 18 -4.56 1.73 -6.82
C LEU A 18 -4.63 1.63 -8.34
N MET A 19 -5.23 2.61 -9.02
CA MET A 19 -5.36 2.64 -10.48
C MET A 19 -4.02 2.76 -11.23
N GLU A 20 -2.94 3.15 -10.54
CA GLU A 20 -1.58 3.19 -11.12
C GLU A 20 -1.07 1.80 -11.54
N TRP A 21 -1.43 0.74 -10.80
CA TRP A 21 -0.93 -0.63 -11.06
C TRP A 21 -2.03 -1.68 -11.22
N ASN A 22 -3.30 -1.27 -11.12
CA ASN A 22 -4.44 -2.17 -11.16
C ASN A 22 -5.54 -1.58 -12.03
N THR A 23 -6.29 -2.46 -12.69
CA THR A 23 -7.54 -2.09 -13.36
C THR A 23 -8.69 -1.99 -12.36
N GLU A 24 -9.77 -1.25 -12.69
CA GLU A 24 -10.97 -1.17 -11.84
C GLU A 24 -11.52 -2.56 -11.49
N ALA A 25 -11.52 -3.49 -12.46
CA ALA A 25 -11.96 -4.85 -12.26
C ALA A 25 -11.10 -5.59 -11.23
N GLU A 26 -9.78 -5.41 -11.24
CA GLU A 26 -8.87 -6.00 -10.26
C GLU A 26 -9.07 -5.38 -8.88
N ILE A 27 -9.28 -4.06 -8.80
CA ILE A 27 -9.59 -3.39 -7.53
C ILE A 27 -10.90 -3.94 -6.93
N ALA A 28 -11.91 -4.19 -7.77
CA ALA A 28 -13.23 -4.64 -7.32
C ALA A 28 -13.27 -6.12 -6.93
N SER A 29 -12.53 -6.96 -7.65
CA SER A 29 -12.66 -8.42 -7.55
C SER A 29 -11.49 -9.11 -6.88
N SER A 30 -10.29 -8.53 -6.95
CA SER A 30 -9.03 -9.21 -6.63
C SER A 30 -8.29 -8.57 -5.46
N ILE A 31 -8.41 -7.25 -5.27
CA ILE A 31 -7.89 -6.58 -4.07
C ILE A 31 -8.88 -6.77 -2.94
N SER A 32 -8.46 -7.51 -1.91
CA SER A 32 -9.32 -7.79 -0.75
C SER A 32 -9.70 -6.51 0.02
N LYS A 33 -10.80 -6.57 0.78
CA LYS A 33 -11.18 -5.49 1.72
C LYS A 33 -10.11 -5.21 2.78
N THR A 34 -9.33 -6.21 3.18
CA THR A 34 -8.21 -6.05 4.11
C THR A 34 -7.10 -5.22 3.48
N ALA A 35 -6.69 -5.57 2.25
CA ALA A 35 -5.69 -4.81 1.49
C ALA A 35 -6.15 -3.37 1.24
N GLN A 36 -7.42 -3.16 0.86
CA GLN A 36 -8.02 -1.83 0.68
C GLN A 36 -7.90 -0.97 1.95
N LYS A 37 -8.25 -1.52 3.13
CA LYS A 37 -8.09 -0.81 4.41
C LYS A 37 -6.64 -0.48 4.75
N VAL A 38 -5.71 -1.37 4.41
CA VAL A 38 -4.27 -1.12 4.61
C VAL A 38 -3.78 -0.01 3.70
N VAL A 39 -4.23 0.04 2.45
CA VAL A 39 -3.93 1.15 1.52
C VAL A 39 -4.40 2.49 2.08
N GLU A 40 -5.63 2.56 2.62
CA GLU A 40 -6.12 3.79 3.29
C GLU A 40 -5.20 4.23 4.43
N LYS A 41 -4.80 3.31 5.32
CA LYS A 41 -3.91 3.61 6.44
C LYS A 41 -2.53 4.10 5.97
N LEU A 42 -1.99 3.49 4.92
CA LEU A 42 -0.72 3.92 4.34
C LEU A 42 -0.84 5.31 3.71
N ILE A 43 -1.89 5.58 2.93
CA ILE A 43 -2.10 6.88 2.27
C ILE A 43 -2.38 8.00 3.27
N ALA A 44 -2.99 7.68 4.41
CA ALA A 44 -3.21 8.61 5.52
C ALA A 44 -1.92 8.91 6.32
N THR A 45 -0.84 8.13 6.12
CA THR A 45 0.44 8.37 6.79
C THR A 45 1.03 9.71 6.31
N PRO A 46 1.41 10.63 7.21
CA PRO A 46 2.00 11.91 6.83
C PRO A 46 3.23 11.74 5.92
N GLY A 47 3.26 12.50 4.82
CA GLY A 47 4.36 12.46 3.85
C GLY A 47 4.37 11.25 2.91
N MET A 48 3.32 10.41 2.93
CA MET A 48 3.19 9.29 2.00
C MET A 48 3.17 9.80 0.55
N THR A 49 4.12 9.33 -0.24
CA THR A 49 4.31 9.66 -1.65
C THR A 49 4.34 8.38 -2.49
N MET A 50 3.74 8.41 -3.68
CA MET A 50 3.66 7.25 -4.56
C MET A 50 5.07 6.80 -5.00
N ALA A 51 5.37 5.51 -4.85
CA ALA A 51 6.66 4.95 -5.23
C ALA A 51 6.67 4.48 -6.69
N HIS A 52 7.86 4.35 -7.28
CA HIS A 52 7.99 3.71 -8.58
C HIS A 52 8.02 2.17 -8.44
N SER A 53 7.31 1.47 -9.31
CA SER A 53 7.27 0.00 -9.35
C SER A 53 8.64 -0.70 -9.49
N ARG A 54 9.68 -0.03 -9.97
CA ARG A 54 11.03 -0.61 -10.17
C ARG A 54 11.67 -1.12 -8.89
N ASP A 55 11.28 -0.55 -7.75
CA ASP A 55 11.83 -0.89 -6.44
C ASP A 55 11.08 -2.05 -5.79
N PHE A 56 9.93 -2.46 -6.33
CA PHE A 56 9.12 -3.57 -5.83
C PHE A 56 9.88 -4.91 -5.83
N SER A 57 10.60 -5.21 -6.92
CA SER A 57 11.37 -6.46 -7.06
C SER A 57 12.52 -6.56 -6.06
N ARG A 58 12.99 -5.42 -5.54
CA ARG A 58 14.07 -5.31 -4.55
C ARG A 58 13.55 -5.30 -3.12
N ALA A 59 12.26 -5.06 -2.92
CA ALA A 59 11.65 -4.97 -1.61
C ALA A 59 11.57 -6.34 -0.95
N ARG A 60 11.99 -6.41 0.32
CA ARG A 60 11.92 -7.63 1.12
C ARG A 60 10.58 -7.72 1.84
N ARG A 61 10.05 -8.92 2.00
CA ARG A 61 8.87 -9.18 2.83
C ARG A 61 9.13 -8.72 4.27
N LEU A 62 8.22 -7.93 4.83
CA LEU A 62 8.20 -7.54 6.23
C LEU A 62 7.25 -8.42 7.05
N PHE A 63 6.02 -8.61 6.56
CA PHE A 63 5.02 -9.54 7.10
C PHE A 63 3.94 -9.82 6.05
N THR A 64 3.04 -10.76 6.35
CA THR A 64 1.89 -11.12 5.51
C THR A 64 0.61 -10.92 6.33
N LEU A 65 -0.38 -10.31 5.71
CA LEU A 65 -1.71 -10.07 6.27
C LEU A 65 -2.56 -11.35 6.26
N LYS A 66 -3.66 -11.37 7.03
CA LYS A 66 -4.59 -12.51 7.12
C LYS A 66 -5.23 -12.93 5.79
N ASP A 67 -5.32 -12.00 4.84
CA ASP A 67 -5.87 -12.24 3.50
C ASP A 67 -4.82 -12.76 2.50
N GLY A 68 -3.56 -12.94 2.93
CA GLY A 68 -2.44 -13.36 2.08
C GLY A 68 -1.70 -12.21 1.41
N THR A 69 -2.14 -10.96 1.56
CA THR A 69 -1.42 -9.79 1.06
C THR A 69 -0.08 -9.66 1.76
N THR A 70 1.00 -9.52 1.00
CA THR A 70 2.35 -9.37 1.54
C THR A 70 2.74 -7.90 1.62
N VAL A 71 3.13 -7.46 2.82
CA VAL A 71 3.73 -6.14 3.04
C VAL A 71 5.24 -6.27 2.84
N LYS A 72 5.78 -5.52 1.89
CA LYS A 72 7.21 -5.51 1.53
C LYS A 72 7.78 -4.12 1.82
N VAL A 73 9.05 -4.06 2.23
CA VAL A 73 9.75 -2.80 2.48
C VAL A 73 11.10 -2.78 1.79
N LEU A 74 11.52 -1.58 1.40
CA LEU A 74 12.86 -1.30 0.89
C LEU A 74 13.35 0.02 1.48
N THR A 75 14.59 0.03 1.96
CA THR A 75 15.30 1.29 2.18
C THR A 75 16.23 1.48 1.00
N ASN A 76 16.03 2.57 0.24
CA ASN A 76 16.87 2.84 -0.93
C ASN A 76 18.29 3.29 -0.49
N PRO A 77 19.27 3.43 -1.42
CA PRO A 77 20.65 3.80 -1.06
C PRO A 77 20.79 5.14 -0.33
N VAL A 78 19.82 6.05 -0.48
CA VAL A 78 19.79 7.33 0.24
C VAL A 78 18.94 7.26 1.51
N GLY A 79 18.63 6.07 2.03
CA GLY A 79 17.97 5.92 3.34
C GLY A 79 16.47 6.21 3.35
N VAL A 80 15.81 6.32 2.19
CA VAL A 80 14.36 6.58 2.11
C VAL A 80 13.59 5.27 2.17
N ASN A 81 12.63 5.21 3.09
CA ASN A 81 11.84 4.02 3.36
C ASN A 81 10.63 3.92 2.42
N HIS A 82 10.53 2.77 1.75
CA HIS A 82 9.46 2.41 0.85
C HIS A 82 8.66 1.25 1.44
N VAL A 83 7.37 1.24 1.17
CA VAL A 83 6.44 0.13 1.41
C VAL A 83 5.78 -0.25 0.11
N PHE A 84 5.56 -1.55 -0.07
CA PHE A 84 4.78 -2.09 -1.16
C PHE A 84 3.81 -3.13 -0.62
N LEU A 85 2.66 -3.26 -1.28
CA LEU A 85 1.74 -4.36 -1.07
C LEU A 85 1.74 -5.26 -2.29
N ALA A 86 1.76 -6.56 -2.07
CA ALA A 86 1.62 -7.58 -3.10
C ALA A 86 0.45 -8.49 -2.78
N ASP A 87 -0.33 -8.90 -3.79
CA ASP A 87 -1.38 -9.89 -3.60
C ASP A 87 -0.82 -11.30 -3.30
N SER A 88 -1.69 -12.27 -3.11
CA SER A 88 -1.30 -13.67 -2.84
C SER A 88 -0.57 -14.35 -4.01
N LYS A 89 -0.55 -13.74 -5.19
CA LYS A 89 0.19 -14.17 -6.39
C LYS A 89 1.48 -13.36 -6.60
N GLU A 90 1.90 -12.56 -5.59
CA GLU A 90 3.03 -11.64 -5.63
C GLU A 90 2.92 -10.56 -6.73
N LYS A 91 1.71 -10.27 -7.23
CA LYS A 91 1.46 -9.09 -8.09
C LYS A 91 1.43 -7.84 -7.21
N MET A 92 2.12 -6.78 -7.63
CA MET A 92 2.09 -5.49 -6.94
C MET A 92 0.68 -4.88 -6.95
N ILE A 93 0.19 -4.49 -5.78
CA ILE A 93 -1.07 -3.78 -5.56
C ILE A 93 -0.82 -2.29 -5.35
N PHE A 94 0.17 -1.94 -4.54
CA PHE A 94 0.41 -0.59 -4.05
C PHE A 94 1.91 -0.37 -3.83
N GLY A 95 2.37 0.87 -4.02
CA GLY A 95 3.73 1.31 -3.68
C GLY A 95 3.75 2.74 -3.16
N GLY A 96 4.41 2.95 -2.03
CA GLY A 96 4.59 4.27 -1.44
C GLY A 96 5.92 4.40 -0.69
N TYR A 97 6.32 5.63 -0.40
CA TYR A 97 7.49 5.94 0.41
C TYR A 97 7.25 7.20 1.24
N VAL A 98 8.07 7.39 2.27
CA VAL A 98 8.09 8.62 3.07
C VAL A 98 9.50 9.22 3.12
N GLY A 99 9.60 10.55 3.13
CA GLY A 99 10.86 11.24 3.39
C GLY A 99 11.33 11.03 4.85
N TRP A 100 12.61 11.31 5.12
CA TRP A 100 13.23 11.04 6.42
C TRP A 100 12.48 11.65 7.63
N VAL A 101 11.90 12.84 7.46
CA VAL A 101 11.16 13.56 8.51
C VAL A 101 9.93 12.78 9.01
N HIS A 102 9.42 11.82 8.21
CA HIS A 102 8.22 11.05 8.53
C HIS A 102 8.51 9.59 8.88
N ASN A 103 9.77 9.22 9.10
CA ASN A 103 10.17 7.83 9.38
C ASN A 103 9.49 7.26 10.63
N GLU A 104 9.33 8.04 11.70
CA GLU A 104 8.68 7.59 12.94
C GLU A 104 7.20 7.24 12.69
N ASN A 105 6.44 8.18 12.11
CA ASN A 105 5.03 7.97 11.76
C ASN A 105 4.84 6.78 10.81
N PHE A 106 5.76 6.58 9.86
CA PHE A 106 5.71 5.45 8.95
C PHE A 106 5.94 4.11 9.65
N ASN A 107 6.91 4.05 10.56
CA ASN A 107 7.14 2.84 11.35
C ASN A 107 5.97 2.54 12.30
N GLU A 108 5.37 3.57 12.89
CA GLU A 108 4.15 3.44 13.71
C GLU A 108 2.98 2.89 12.87
N ALA A 109 2.73 3.47 11.69
CA ALA A 109 1.70 2.99 10.78
C ALA A 109 1.89 1.51 10.39
N LEU A 110 3.12 1.10 10.06
CA LEU A 110 3.43 -0.31 9.75
C LEU A 110 3.21 -1.24 10.94
N ASN A 111 3.56 -0.80 12.16
CA ASN A 111 3.35 -1.57 13.38
C ASN A 111 1.85 -1.74 13.68
N ASP A 112 1.06 -0.69 13.50
CA ASP A 112 -0.38 -0.74 13.72
C ASP A 112 -1.08 -1.60 12.67
N ILE A 113 -0.69 -1.48 11.40
CA ILE A 113 -1.15 -2.38 10.33
C ILE A 113 -0.84 -3.84 10.69
N LYS A 114 0.38 -4.12 11.16
CA LYS A 114 0.77 -5.47 11.56
C LYS A 114 -0.11 -6.00 12.70
N LYS A 115 -0.33 -5.22 13.74
CA LYS A 115 -1.15 -5.63 14.91
C LYS A 115 -2.61 -5.90 14.53
N GLU A 116 -3.18 -5.09 13.64
CA GLU A 116 -4.60 -5.14 13.31
C GLU A 116 -4.92 -6.22 12.24
N PHE A 117 -4.04 -6.39 11.25
CA PHE A 117 -4.35 -7.15 10.03
C PHE A 117 -3.49 -8.40 9.79
N SER A 118 -2.43 -8.64 10.58
CA SER A 118 -1.67 -9.90 10.55
C SER A 118 -2.18 -10.88 11.60
#